data_AF-A0AAP0BB10-F1
#
_entry.id   AF-A0AAP0BB10-F1
#
_cell.length_a   1.000
_cell.length_b   1.000
_cell.length_c   1.000
_cell.angle_alpha   90.00
_cell.angle_beta   90.00
_cell.angle_gamma   90.00
#
_symmetry.space_group_name_H-M   'P 1'
#
loop_
_entity.id
_entity.type
_entity.pdbx_description
1 polymer ?
#
loop_
_entity_poly.entity_id
_entity_poly.type
_entity_poly.pdbx_seq_one_letter_code
_entity_poly.pdbx_strand_id
1 'polypeptide(L)'
;MDGVEWKGSLHRIKKCAAEFLSMEDDLVDSDDDDDEGSWELIGRDIRLKSMFLYCDLHRVISGYSDDHKKAIIDLGNRFFDYMEELDSAVFHRSVALTQFHYSEATLALQELITTLLLPHSLD
;
A
#
# COMPACT_ATOMS: atom_id res chain seq x y z
N MET A 1 3.25 7.93 -25.24
CA MET A 1 3.42 9.34 -24.86
C MET A 1 3.76 9.42 -23.36
N ASP A 2 4.70 8.63 -22.83
CA ASP A 2 4.44 8.04 -21.48
C ASP A 2 5.55 8.19 -20.42
N GLY A 3 6.70 8.79 -20.73
CA GLY A 3 7.85 8.80 -19.80
C GLY A 3 7.70 9.73 -18.58
N VAL A 4 6.97 10.85 -18.71
CA VAL A 4 6.80 11.83 -17.62
C VAL A 4 5.71 11.39 -16.65
N GLU A 5 4.58 10.90 -17.16
CA GLU A 5 3.47 10.42 -16.35
C GLU A 5 3.81 9.13 -15.59
N TRP A 6 4.60 8.25 -16.22
CA TRP A 6 5.21 7.10 -15.54
C TRP A 6 6.05 7.50 -14.33
N LYS A 7 7.03 8.38 -14.55
CA LYS A 7 7.94 8.84 -13.49
C LYS A 7 7.19 9.53 -12.36
N GLY A 8 6.15 10.30 -12.70
CA GLY A 8 5.26 10.92 -11.72
C GLY A 8 4.50 9.89 -10.87
N SER A 9 3.96 8.85 -11.51
CA SER A 9 3.23 7.78 -10.82
C SER A 9 4.16 6.97 -9.90
N LEU A 10 5.34 6.57 -10.40
CA LEU A 10 6.34 5.88 -9.58
C LEU A 10 6.81 6.73 -8.39
N HIS A 11 6.96 8.04 -8.57
CA HIS A 11 7.29 8.95 -7.47
C HIS A 11 6.18 9.01 -6.41
N ARG A 12 4.92 9.12 -6.82
CA ARG A 12 3.78 9.12 -5.90
C ARG A 12 3.62 7.79 -5.17
N ILE A 13 3.81 6.65 -5.84
CA ILE A 13 3.83 5.32 -5.21
C ILE A 13 4.87 5.29 -4.08
N LYS A 14 6.11 5.72 -4.36
CA LYS A 14 7.16 5.75 -3.32
C LYS A 14 6.80 6.65 -2.14
N LYS A 15 6.24 7.82 -2.41
CA LYS A 15 5.82 8.76 -1.38
C LYS A 15 4.71 8.16 -0.51
N CYS A 16 3.67 7.62 -1.14
CA CYS A 16 2.55 6.99 -0.46
C CYS A 16 3.00 5.76 0.35
N ALA A 17 3.94 4.97 -0.18
CA ALA A 17 4.51 3.85 0.55
C ALA A 17 5.31 4.31 1.77
N ALA A 18 6.15 5.34 1.64
CA ALA A 18 6.88 5.89 2.78
C ALA A 18 5.94 6.43 3.87
N GLU A 19 4.87 7.13 3.48
CA GLU A 19 3.84 7.62 4.40
C GLU A 19 3.09 6.47 5.08
N PHE A 20 2.74 5.42 4.34
CA PHE A 20 2.08 4.24 4.90
C PHE A 20 2.97 3.54 5.92
N LEU A 21 4.24 3.32 5.59
CA LEU A 21 5.23 2.66 6.47
C LEU A 21 5.52 3.43 7.76
N SER A 22 5.26 4.74 7.79
CA SER A 22 5.42 5.56 8.99
C SER A 22 4.21 5.58 9.93
N MET A 23 3.11 4.88 9.60
CA MET A 23 1.87 4.88 10.40
C MET A 23 1.92 3.94 11.61
N GLU A 24 3.02 3.21 11.83
CA GLU A 24 3.10 2.20 12.89
C GLU A 24 2.79 2.79 14.26
N ASP A 25 3.38 3.95 14.58
CA ASP A 25 3.14 4.65 15.85
C ASP A 25 1.67 5.08 16.01
N ASP A 26 1.05 5.58 14.94
CA ASP A 26 -0.36 6.02 14.93
C ASP A 26 -1.35 4.84 15.14
N LEU A 27 -0.94 3.62 14.79
CA LEU A 27 -1.75 2.40 14.92
C LEU A 27 -1.53 1.65 16.25
N VAL A 28 -0.46 1.95 16.98
CA VAL A 28 -0.11 1.33 18.27
C VAL A 28 -0.68 2.12 19.45
N ASP A 29 -0.78 3.44 19.33
CA ASP A 29 -1.31 4.31 20.40
C ASP A 29 -2.85 4.36 20.47
N SER A 30 -3.56 3.57 19.66
CA SER A 30 -5.03 3.51 19.65
C SER A 30 -5.64 2.67 20.78
N ASP A 31 -4.85 2.23 21.77
CA ASP A 31 -5.32 1.47 22.95
C ASP A 31 -6.26 2.28 23.87
N ASP A 32 -6.38 3.59 23.67
CA ASP A 32 -7.44 4.40 24.27
C ASP A 32 -8.77 4.17 23.50
N ASP A 33 -9.44 3.05 23.83
CA ASP A 33 -10.70 2.52 23.26
C ASP A 33 -11.89 3.51 23.14
N ASP A 34 -11.78 4.72 23.69
CA ASP A 34 -12.88 5.70 23.79
C ASP A 34 -12.85 6.83 22.74
N ASP A 35 -11.81 6.96 21.90
CA ASP A 35 -11.79 7.97 20.82
C ASP A 35 -12.29 7.39 19.48
N GLU A 36 -13.62 7.32 19.33
CA GLU A 36 -14.30 6.97 18.09
C GLU A 36 -13.80 7.78 16.87
N GLY A 37 -13.33 9.02 17.09
CA GLY A 37 -12.77 9.85 16.03
C GLY A 37 -11.44 9.33 15.48
N SER A 38 -10.63 8.67 16.30
CA SER A 38 -9.31 8.17 15.89
C SER A 38 -9.41 7.03 14.86
N TRP A 39 -10.24 6.02 15.13
CA TRP A 39 -10.44 4.88 14.22
C TRP A 39 -11.06 5.28 12.88
N GLU A 40 -11.99 6.24 12.88
CA GLU A 40 -12.58 6.75 11.64
C GLU A 40 -11.52 7.46 10.77
N LEU A 41 -10.66 8.28 11.39
CA LEU A 41 -9.58 8.98 10.71
C LEU A 41 -8.56 8.00 10.13
N ILE A 42 -8.13 7.00 10.91
CA ILE A 42 -7.22 5.93 10.48
C ILE A 42 -7.81 5.19 9.26
N GLY A 43 -9.07 4.74 9.36
CA GLY A 43 -9.72 4.03 8.27
C GLY A 43 -9.84 4.88 7.00
N ARG A 44 -10.13 6.19 7.14
CA ARG A 44 -10.18 7.10 5.98
C ARG A 44 -8.81 7.24 5.33
N ASP A 45 -7.75 7.38 6.11
CA ASP A 45 -6.39 7.52 5.56
C ASP A 45 -5.95 6.23 4.84
N ILE A 46 -6.18 5.05 5.43
CA ILE A 46 -5.89 3.75 4.82
C ILE A 46 -6.60 3.59 3.47
N ARG A 47 -7.91 3.89 3.40
CA ARG A 47 -8.67 3.81 2.14
C ARG A 47 -8.17 4.79 1.09
N LEU A 48 -7.83 6.02 1.48
CA LEU A 48 -7.28 7.03 0.56
C LEU A 48 -5.93 6.58 -0.01
N LYS A 49 -5.01 6.12 0.85
CA LYS A 49 -3.69 5.62 0.41
C LYS A 49 -3.83 4.40 -0.49
N SER A 50 -4.69 3.45 -0.13
CA SER A 50 -4.98 2.26 -0.94
C SER A 50 -5.45 2.65 -2.35
N MET A 51 -6.41 3.58 -2.45
CA MET A 51 -6.94 4.03 -3.74
C MET A 51 -5.88 4.75 -4.60
N PHE A 52 -5.05 5.61 -4.00
CA PHE A 52 -3.96 6.26 -4.74
C PHE A 52 -2.93 5.25 -5.25
N LEU A 53 -2.51 4.30 -4.39
CA LEU A 53 -1.60 3.24 -4.77
C LEU A 53 -2.17 2.39 -5.91
N TYR A 54 -3.45 2.02 -5.84
CA TYR A 54 -4.09 1.23 -6.90
C TYR A 54 -4.07 1.95 -8.25
N CYS A 55 -4.46 3.23 -8.28
CA CYS A 55 -4.48 4.01 -9.51
C CYS A 55 -3.09 4.18 -10.13
N ASP A 56 -2.09 4.53 -9.32
CA ASP A 56 -0.73 4.73 -9.80
C ASP A 56 -0.07 3.39 -10.19
N LEU A 57 -0.33 2.33 -9.43
CA LEU A 57 0.19 0.99 -9.73
C LEU A 57 -0.40 0.47 -11.04
N HIS A 58 -1.70 0.62 -11.30
CA HIS A 58 -2.29 0.24 -12.58
C HIS A 58 -1.61 0.96 -13.76
N ARG A 59 -1.30 2.25 -13.59
CA ARG A 59 -0.60 3.04 -14.61
C ARG A 59 0.84 2.56 -14.80
N VAL A 60 1.52 2.21 -13.72
CA VAL A 60 2.90 1.70 -13.73
C VAL A 60 2.94 0.24 -14.24
N ILE A 61 1.99 -0.62 -13.95
CA ILE A 61 1.97 -2.00 -14.48
C ILE A 61 1.85 -2.02 -16.02
N SER A 62 1.19 -1.02 -16.61
CA SER A 62 0.98 -0.96 -18.06
C SER A 62 2.25 -0.85 -18.91
N GLY A 63 3.38 -0.44 -18.32
CA GLY A 63 4.66 -0.23 -19.03
C GLY A 63 5.69 -1.35 -18.87
N TYR A 64 5.41 -2.42 -18.12
CA TYR A 64 6.33 -3.56 -17.95
C TYR A 64 6.08 -4.69 -18.95
N SER A 65 7.11 -5.50 -19.21
CA SER A 65 7.03 -6.76 -19.97
C SER A 65 6.25 -7.84 -19.23
N ASP A 66 5.69 -8.82 -19.95
CA ASP A 66 4.70 -9.76 -19.42
C ASP A 66 5.15 -10.56 -18.17
N ASP A 67 6.39 -11.06 -18.13
CA ASP A 67 6.89 -11.83 -16.99
C ASP A 67 7.04 -10.98 -15.72
N HIS A 68 7.61 -9.78 -15.86
CA HIS A 68 7.81 -8.86 -14.75
C HIS A 68 6.47 -8.24 -14.30
N LYS A 69 5.59 -7.96 -15.26
CA LYS A 69 4.23 -7.50 -15.02
C LYS A 69 3.43 -8.49 -14.17
N LYS A 70 3.57 -9.80 -14.42
CA LYS A 70 2.92 -10.83 -13.60
C LYS A 70 3.38 -10.79 -12.15
N ALA A 71 4.69 -10.71 -11.90
CA ALA A 71 5.23 -10.63 -10.55
C ALA A 71 4.71 -9.40 -9.79
N ILE A 72 4.64 -8.24 -10.45
CA ILE A 72 4.08 -7.01 -9.86
C ILE A 72 2.59 -7.17 -9.57
N ILE A 73 1.82 -7.78 -10.47
CA ILE A 73 0.38 -8.02 -10.27
C ILE A 73 0.17 -8.95 -9.07
N ASP A 74 0.90 -10.05 -8.98
CA ASP A 74 0.76 -11.03 -7.90
C ASP A 74 1.09 -10.39 -6.53
N LEU A 75 2.17 -9.59 -6.46
CA LEU A 75 2.53 -8.82 -5.26
C LEU A 75 1.51 -7.72 -4.94
N GLY A 76 1.02 -7.02 -5.97
CA GLY A 76 0.00 -5.99 -5.83
C GLY A 76 -1.31 -6.55 -5.26
N ASN A 77 -1.78 -7.68 -5.78
CA ASN A 77 -2.98 -8.35 -5.28
C ASN A 77 -2.81 -8.75 -3.81
N ARG A 78 -1.69 -9.39 -3.45
CA ARG A 78 -1.41 -9.74 -2.05
C ARG A 78 -1.40 -8.52 -1.13
N PHE A 79 -0.80 -7.40 -1.57
CA PHE A 79 -0.84 -6.15 -0.81
C PHE A 79 -2.28 -5.65 -0.62
N PHE A 80 -3.08 -5.61 -1.68
CA PHE A 80 -4.46 -5.12 -1.59
C PHE A 80 -5.37 -6.05 -0.78
N ASP A 81 -5.16 -7.37 -0.82
CA ASP A 81 -5.88 -8.31 0.05
C ASP A 81 -5.64 -7.96 1.53
N TYR A 82 -4.39 -7.70 1.94
CA TYR A 82 -4.11 -7.25 3.31
C TYR A 82 -4.67 -5.87 3.62
N MET A 83 -4.75 -4.96 2.64
CA MET A 83 -5.38 -3.65 2.84
C MET A 83 -6.89 -3.76 3.06
N GLU A 84 -7.57 -4.69 2.41
CA GLU A 84 -9.00 -4.97 2.65
C GLU A 84 -9.22 -5.54 4.06
N GLU A 85 -8.40 -6.50 4.48
CA GLU A 85 -8.47 -7.06 5.84
C GLU A 85 -8.09 -6.01 6.91
N LEU A 86 -7.14 -5.12 6.61
CA LEU A 86 -6.78 -3.99 7.47
C LEU A 86 -7.94 -2.99 7.62
N ASP A 87 -8.60 -2.60 6.52
CA ASP A 87 -9.79 -1.72 6.58
C ASP A 87 -10.91 -2.36 7.41
N SER A 88 -11.13 -3.67 7.24
CA SER A 88 -12.06 -4.44 8.05
C SER A 88 -11.68 -4.44 9.54
N ALA A 89 -10.41 -4.68 9.87
CA ALA A 89 -9.93 -4.68 11.25
C ALA A 89 -10.10 -3.31 11.92
N VAL A 90 -9.79 -2.24 11.20
CA VAL A 90 -9.98 -0.84 11.65
C VAL A 90 -11.46 -0.51 11.83
N PHE A 91 -12.32 -0.95 10.91
CA PHE A 91 -13.77 -0.79 11.04
C PHE A 91 -14.32 -1.47 12.30
N HIS A 92 -13.81 -2.67 12.62
CA HIS A 92 -14.18 -3.41 13.84
C HIS A 92 -13.39 -2.98 15.08
N ARG A 93 -12.49 -1.99 14.97
CA ARG A 93 -11.61 -1.49 16.04
C ARG A 93 -10.82 -2.60 16.73
N SER A 94 -10.37 -3.59 15.95
CA SER A 94 -9.57 -4.69 16.47
C SER A 94 -8.09 -4.31 16.40
N VAL A 95 -7.51 -3.91 17.54
CA VAL A 95 -6.08 -3.54 17.62
C VAL A 95 -5.19 -4.69 17.14
N ALA A 96 -5.40 -5.91 17.65
CA ALA A 96 -4.58 -7.06 17.30
C ALA A 96 -4.61 -7.41 15.80
N LEU A 97 -5.79 -7.37 15.17
CA LEU A 97 -5.91 -7.62 13.74
C LEU A 97 -5.38 -6.45 12.91
N THR A 98 -5.57 -5.21 13.37
CA THR A 98 -5.03 -4.02 12.72
C THR A 98 -3.51 -4.10 12.66
N GLN A 99 -2.85 -4.40 13.78
CA GLN A 99 -1.39 -4.57 13.84
C GLN A 99 -0.90 -5.71 12.94
N PHE A 100 -1.59 -6.86 12.97
CA PHE A 100 -1.24 -8.01 12.14
C PHE A 100 -1.34 -7.68 10.64
N HIS A 101 -2.49 -7.19 10.19
CA HIS A 101 -2.71 -6.89 8.77
C HIS A 101 -1.86 -5.71 8.29
N TYR A 102 -1.60 -4.71 9.15
CA TYR A 102 -0.69 -3.62 8.83
C TYR A 102 0.76 -4.12 8.62
N SER A 103 1.24 -5.01 9.49
CA SER A 103 2.56 -5.63 9.34
C SER A 103 2.66 -6.42 8.03
N GLU A 104 1.66 -7.24 7.73
CA GLU A 104 1.62 -8.04 6.50
C GLU A 104 1.53 -7.17 5.24
N ALA A 105 0.70 -6.12 5.26
CA ALA A 105 0.61 -5.14 4.18
C ALA A 105 1.94 -4.39 3.98
N THR A 106 2.62 -4.02 5.07
CA THR A 106 3.94 -3.37 5.04
C THR A 106 4.98 -4.25 4.35
N LEU A 107 5.06 -5.54 4.70
CA LEU A 107 5.98 -6.49 4.07
C LEU A 107 5.67 -6.66 2.57
N ALA A 108 4.40 -6.85 2.22
CA ALA A 108 3.97 -6.97 0.83
C ALA A 108 4.29 -5.70 0.01
N LEU A 109 4.08 -4.52 0.60
CA LEU A 109 4.39 -3.24 -0.05
C LEU A 109 5.90 -3.07 -0.27
N GLN A 110 6.73 -3.43 0.71
CA GLN A 110 8.20 -3.37 0.56
C GLN A 110 8.69 -4.29 -0.58
N GLU A 111 8.16 -5.50 -0.67
CA GLU A 111 8.45 -6.43 -1.77
C GLU A 111 8.00 -5.86 -3.13
N LEU A 112 6.80 -5.29 -3.18
CA LEU A 112 6.24 -4.66 -4.38
C LEU A 112 7.12 -3.49 -4.85
N ILE A 113 7.47 -2.57 -3.95
CA ILE A 113 8.32 -1.41 -4.26
C ILE A 113 9.71 -1.88 -4.72
N THR A 114 10.29 -2.87 -4.04
CA THR A 114 11.60 -3.41 -4.44
C THR A 114 11.53 -3.98 -5.85
N THR A 115 10.47 -4.73 -6.17
CA THR A 115 10.26 -5.32 -7.49
C THR A 115 10.10 -4.25 -8.57
N LEU A 116 9.32 -3.20 -8.30
CA LEU A 116 9.13 -2.06 -9.21
C LEU A 116 10.44 -1.32 -9.54
N LEU A 117 11.42 -1.36 -8.63
CA LEU A 117 12.69 -0.63 -8.75
C LEU A 117 13.85 -1.46 -9.25
N LEU A 118 13.65 -2.76 -9.48
CA LEU A 118 14.68 -3.61 -10.07
C LEU A 118 15.08 -3.05 -11.45
N PRO A 119 16.38 -2.78 -11.68
CA PRO A 119 16.83 -2.35 -13.00
C PRO A 119 16.49 -3.41 -14.03
N HIS A 120 15.73 -3.05 -15.06
CA HIS A 120 15.58 -3.91 -16.22
C HIS A 120 16.94 -4.01 -16.91
N SER A 121 17.45 -5.22 -17.11
CA SER A 121 18.32 -5.47 -18.24
C SER A 121 17.53 -5.04 -19.48
N LEU A 122 17.92 -3.90 -20.06
CA LEU A 122 17.46 -3.48 -21.37
C LEU A 122 17.99 -4.52 -22.36
N ASP A 123 17.18 -5.53 -22.66
CA ASP A 123 17.35 -6.34 -23.87
C ASP A 123 16.89 -5.54 -25.11
#